data_AF-A0A7W1DSW9-F1
#
_entry.id   AF-A0A7W1DSW9-F1
#
_cell.length_a   1.000
_cell.length_b   1.000
_cell.length_c   1.000
_cell.angle_alpha   90.00
_cell.angle_beta   90.00
_cell.angle_gamma   90.00
#
_symmetry.space_group_name_H-M   'P 1'
#
loop_
_entity.id
_entity.type
_entity.pdbx_description
1 polymer ?
#
loop_
_entity_poly.entity_id
_entity_poly.type
_entity_poly.pdbx_seq_one_letter_code
_entity_poly.pdbx_strand_id
1 'polypeptide(L)'
;MKCVIAHQVVLSRAPEGPLAAHIGAFAESLHAQGYALDSIHRHVLLAACFSHWLQRKGVALGHISSDHPAQYLRHRARRVRRASGDAAALRHVIECLRRKGVMAAEKISARRLTPAERCTQAYAQYLRDARALARATVVNYVPFIRGFLTDRFVDEAVRLSRLSADDVVRYVQRQAPQLHLKRAKLLTSALRSFLRYARYRGEVTLDLAAAVPVVANWSMPAIPRAIGADQVRQLLTSIERRTATGRRDYAIVLLLARLGLRAGEVAFLELDDIAWGAGQVSVRGKGGQRTALPLPTEVGKAIAAYLRHGRPRSTSRRVFLRSKAPIRGFLSQCAIGSIIRHRLQRTGIQAPTTGAHQFRHALATQMLRHGASLAEIGEILRHRSPQTTTIYTKVDLQALRTLALPWPGGAR
;
A
#
# COMPACT_ATOMS: atom_id res chain seq x y z
N MET A 1 -25.83 13.35 36.43
CA MET A 1 -24.45 13.43 36.96
C MET A 1 -23.47 13.29 35.80
N LYS A 2 -22.65 14.31 35.52
CA LYS A 2 -21.67 14.26 34.41
C LYS A 2 -20.47 13.41 34.84
N CYS A 3 -20.07 12.44 34.02
CA CYS A 3 -18.94 11.54 34.30
C CYS A 3 -17.72 11.99 33.48
N VAL A 4 -16.58 12.20 34.14
CA VAL A 4 -15.32 12.55 33.47
C VAL A 4 -14.51 11.27 33.26
N ILE A 5 -14.17 10.98 32.00
CA ILE A 5 -13.37 9.83 31.60
C ILE A 5 -11.96 10.31 31.24
N ALA A 6 -10.95 9.72 31.90
CA ALA A 6 -9.53 9.99 31.68
C ALA A 6 -9.15 11.48 31.68
N HIS A 7 -9.83 12.30 32.50
CA HIS A 7 -9.67 13.75 32.61
C HIS A 7 -9.88 14.56 31.30
N GLN A 8 -10.41 13.93 30.25
CA GLN A 8 -10.46 14.53 28.89
C GLN A 8 -11.83 14.46 28.22
N VAL A 9 -12.72 13.56 28.65
CA VAL A 9 -14.02 13.32 28.01
C VAL A 9 -15.13 13.40 29.04
N VAL A 10 -16.09 14.30 28.84
CA VAL A 10 -17.28 14.38 29.69
C VAL A 10 -18.45 13.67 29.04
N LEU A 11 -18.98 12.65 29.71
CA LEU A 11 -20.21 11.96 29.33
C LEU A 11 -21.38 12.41 30.22
N SER A 12 -22.59 12.39 29.66
CA SER A 12 -23.83 12.74 30.37
C SER A 12 -24.27 11.68 31.38
N ARG A 13 -23.78 10.44 31.24
CA ARG A 13 -24.00 9.30 32.14
C ARG A 13 -22.71 8.50 32.26
N ALA A 14 -22.53 7.83 33.40
CA ALA A 14 -21.44 6.88 33.57
C ALA A 14 -21.59 5.74 32.54
N PRO A 15 -20.49 5.25 31.94
CA PRO A 15 -20.57 4.10 31.06
C PRO A 15 -21.00 2.87 31.85
N GLU A 16 -21.96 2.12 31.30
CA GLU A 16 -22.48 0.88 31.87
C GLU A 16 -22.15 -0.31 30.96
N GLY A 17 -22.21 -1.52 31.53
CA GLY A 17 -22.02 -2.77 30.80
C GLY A 17 -20.57 -3.29 30.78
N PRO A 18 -20.30 -4.35 30.01
CA PRO A 18 -19.07 -5.13 30.10
C PRO A 18 -17.79 -4.35 29.77
N LEU A 19 -17.88 -3.25 29.02
CA LEU A 19 -16.71 -2.46 28.64
C LEU A 19 -16.45 -1.26 29.57
N ALA A 20 -17.33 -1.00 30.54
CA ALA A 20 -17.32 0.22 31.36
C ALA A 20 -15.95 0.51 31.99
N ALA A 21 -15.35 -0.48 32.64
CA ALA A 21 -14.05 -0.38 33.30
C ALA A 21 -12.87 -0.09 32.33
N HIS A 22 -13.04 -0.35 31.04
CA HIS A 22 -11.98 -0.24 30.04
C HIS A 22 -12.10 1.00 29.14
N ILE A 23 -13.18 1.78 29.26
CA ILE A 23 -13.39 2.95 28.41
C ILE A 23 -12.39 4.07 28.72
N GLY A 24 -11.98 4.26 29.98
CA GLY A 24 -10.91 5.22 30.34
C GLY A 24 -9.58 4.86 29.70
N ALA A 25 -9.16 3.62 29.87
CA ALA A 25 -8.01 3.00 29.21
C ALA A 25 -8.03 3.15 27.68
N PHE A 26 -9.21 3.04 27.06
CA PHE A 26 -9.39 3.23 25.62
C PHE A 26 -9.22 4.71 25.22
N ALA A 27 -9.77 5.65 26.00
CA ALA A 27 -9.62 7.08 25.77
C ALA A 27 -8.14 7.51 25.79
N GLU A 28 -7.38 7.05 26.79
CA GLU A 28 -5.92 7.28 26.89
C GLU A 28 -5.17 6.72 25.68
N SER A 29 -5.55 5.52 25.23
CA SER A 29 -4.95 4.88 24.05
C SER A 29 -5.22 5.67 22.76
N LEU A 30 -6.39 6.28 22.60
CA LEU A 30 -6.68 7.18 21.48
C LEU A 30 -5.88 8.49 21.59
N HIS A 31 -5.75 9.04 22.79
CA HIS A 31 -4.92 10.22 23.04
C HIS A 31 -3.45 9.96 22.66
N ALA A 32 -2.87 8.85 23.13
CA ALA A 32 -1.51 8.44 22.81
C ALA A 32 -1.29 8.18 21.30
N GLN A 33 -2.34 7.79 20.57
CA GLN A 33 -2.32 7.64 19.11
C GLN A 33 -2.49 8.97 18.34
N GLY A 34 -2.66 10.10 19.04
CA GLY A 34 -2.77 11.43 18.48
C GLY A 34 -4.14 11.76 17.90
N TYR A 35 -5.22 11.15 18.40
CA TYR A 35 -6.58 11.55 18.05
C TYR A 35 -6.91 12.92 18.67
N ALA A 36 -7.65 13.76 17.93
CA ALA A 36 -8.14 15.03 18.46
C ALA A 36 -9.21 14.80 19.54
N LEU A 37 -9.34 15.70 20.53
CA LEU A 37 -10.26 15.55 21.66
C LEU A 37 -11.71 15.27 21.23
N ASP A 38 -12.23 16.00 20.25
CA ASP A 38 -13.58 15.76 19.71
C ASP A 38 -13.72 14.37 19.06
N SER A 39 -12.65 13.87 18.42
CA SER A 39 -12.65 12.49 17.90
C SER A 39 -12.61 11.47 19.03
N ILE A 40 -11.83 11.72 20.10
CA ILE A 40 -11.79 10.86 21.29
C ILE A 40 -13.18 10.81 21.93
N HIS A 41 -13.83 11.96 22.13
CA HIS A 41 -15.18 12.06 22.68
C HIS A 41 -16.18 11.21 21.89
N ARG A 42 -16.20 11.35 20.56
CA ARG A 42 -17.04 10.53 19.67
C ARG A 42 -16.76 9.02 19.77
N HIS A 43 -15.50 8.62 19.83
CA HIS A 43 -15.13 7.20 19.96
C HIS A 43 -15.53 6.64 21.32
N VAL A 44 -15.33 7.40 22.40
CA VAL A 44 -15.69 7.03 23.76
C VAL A 44 -17.20 6.91 23.91
N LEU A 45 -17.97 7.85 23.35
CA LEU A 45 -19.43 7.77 23.35
C LEU A 45 -19.91 6.53 22.59
N LEU A 46 -19.34 6.23 21.42
CA LEU A 46 -19.68 5.03 20.66
C LEU A 46 -19.35 3.75 21.43
N ALA A 47 -18.20 3.72 22.13
CA ALA A 47 -17.80 2.60 22.98
C ALA A 47 -18.76 2.41 24.17
N ALA A 48 -19.17 3.49 24.84
CA ALA A 48 -20.14 3.46 25.93
C ALA A 48 -21.51 2.96 25.46
N CYS A 49 -22.02 3.46 24.33
CA CYS A 49 -23.29 3.00 23.77
C CYS A 49 -23.22 1.54 23.31
N PHE A 50 -22.06 1.09 22.79
CA PHE A 50 -21.85 -0.31 22.44
C PHE A 50 -21.83 -1.21 23.69
N SER A 51 -21.16 -0.76 24.77
CA SER A 51 -21.15 -1.45 26.07
C SER A 51 -22.56 -1.64 26.64
N HIS A 52 -23.36 -0.59 26.66
CA HIS A 52 -24.75 -0.68 27.13
C HIS A 52 -25.60 -1.60 26.24
N TRP A 53 -25.36 -1.60 24.92
CA TRP A 53 -26.04 -2.54 24.01
C TRP A 53 -25.67 -4.00 24.28
N LEU A 54 -24.39 -4.29 24.56
CA LEU A 54 -23.94 -5.64 24.94
C LEU A 54 -24.60 -6.11 26.24
N GLN A 55 -24.69 -5.23 27.24
CA GLN A 55 -25.38 -5.52 28.50
C GLN A 55 -26.85 -5.88 28.28
N ARG A 56 -27.58 -5.11 27.46
CA ARG A 56 -28.98 -5.42 27.10
C ARG A 56 -29.15 -6.73 26.33
N LYS A 57 -28.08 -7.20 25.68
CA LYS A 57 -28.05 -8.49 24.98
C LYS A 57 -27.50 -9.63 25.84
N GLY A 58 -27.16 -9.38 27.10
CA GLY A 58 -26.58 -10.38 28.01
C GLY A 58 -25.20 -10.87 27.58
N VAL A 59 -24.46 -10.09 26.78
CA VAL A 59 -23.15 -10.51 26.26
C VAL A 59 -22.05 -10.10 27.25
N ALA A 60 -21.45 -11.08 27.90
CA ALA A 60 -20.30 -10.88 28.78
C ALA A 60 -19.02 -10.54 27.98
N LEU A 61 -18.06 -9.89 28.64
CA LEU A 61 -16.78 -9.43 28.05
C LEU A 61 -16.03 -10.55 27.30
N GLY A 62 -16.03 -11.78 27.86
CA GLY A 62 -15.38 -12.95 27.25
C GLY A 62 -16.09 -13.54 26.03
N HIS A 63 -17.35 -13.16 25.78
CA HIS A 63 -18.17 -13.66 24.66
C HIS A 63 -18.29 -12.65 23.51
N ILE A 64 -17.60 -11.52 23.58
CA ILE A 64 -17.62 -10.51 22.51
C ILE A 64 -16.82 -11.02 21.30
N SER A 65 -17.54 -11.44 20.26
CA SER A 65 -17.00 -11.81 18.94
C SER A 65 -16.86 -10.64 17.97
N SER A 66 -16.19 -10.87 16.83
CA SER A 66 -16.05 -9.94 15.71
C SER A 66 -17.38 -9.48 15.09
N ASP A 67 -18.45 -10.23 15.32
CA ASP A 67 -19.76 -9.96 14.73
C ASP A 67 -20.56 -8.91 15.51
N HIS A 68 -20.30 -8.79 16.82
CA HIS A 68 -21.02 -7.86 17.70
C HIS A 68 -20.90 -6.39 17.26
N PRO A 69 -19.72 -5.87 16.87
CA PRO A 69 -19.62 -4.53 16.27
C PRO A 69 -20.51 -4.33 15.05
N ALA A 70 -20.56 -5.30 14.13
CA ALA A 70 -21.38 -5.21 12.93
C ALA A 70 -22.89 -5.29 13.25
N GLN A 71 -23.28 -6.14 14.21
CA GLN A 71 -24.66 -6.22 14.70
C GLN A 71 -25.09 -4.92 15.38
N TYR A 72 -24.25 -4.37 16.26
CA TYR A 72 -24.52 -3.09 16.91
C TYR A 72 -24.66 -1.95 15.91
N LEU A 73 -23.78 -1.86 14.89
CA LEU A 73 -23.91 -0.84 13.86
C LEU A 73 -25.19 -1.00 13.03
N ARG A 74 -25.69 -2.23 12.81
CA ARG A 74 -27.01 -2.50 12.19
C ARG A 74 -28.14 -2.04 13.08
N HIS A 75 -28.09 -2.35 14.37
CA HIS A 75 -29.06 -1.87 15.35
C HIS A 75 -29.08 -0.34 15.44
N ARG A 76 -27.93 0.31 15.56
CA ARG A 76 -27.78 1.77 15.66
C ARG A 76 -28.28 2.51 14.42
N ALA A 77 -28.07 1.94 13.23
CA ALA A 77 -28.49 2.55 11.96
C ALA A 77 -30.01 2.76 11.86
N ARG A 78 -30.81 2.03 12.63
CA ARG A 78 -32.26 2.20 12.70
C ARG A 78 -32.69 3.50 13.40
N ARG A 79 -31.79 4.13 14.16
CA ARG A 79 -32.08 5.32 14.98
C ARG A 79 -31.19 6.51 14.64
N VAL A 80 -29.97 6.27 14.18
CA VAL A 80 -28.97 7.32 13.93
C VAL A 80 -28.21 6.99 12.64
N ARG A 81 -27.99 8.00 11.80
CA ARG A 81 -27.18 7.86 10.58
C ARG A 81 -25.76 7.41 10.94
N ARG A 82 -25.27 6.37 10.26
CA ARG A 82 -23.90 5.87 10.45
C ARG A 82 -22.89 6.91 9.97
N ALA A 83 -21.90 7.22 10.79
CA ALA A 83 -20.73 7.95 10.34
C ALA A 83 -19.71 6.98 9.74
N SER A 84 -18.94 7.44 8.76
CA SER A 84 -17.93 6.64 8.06
C SER A 84 -16.82 6.10 8.97
N GLY A 85 -16.65 6.67 10.17
CA GLY A 85 -15.67 6.27 11.18
C GLY A 85 -16.16 5.24 12.20
N ASP A 86 -17.47 4.98 12.31
CA ASP A 86 -18.04 4.21 13.44
C ASP A 86 -17.49 2.77 13.49
N ALA A 87 -17.39 2.11 12.33
CA ALA A 87 -16.84 0.76 12.24
C ALA A 87 -15.35 0.71 12.60
N ALA A 88 -14.59 1.75 12.28
CA ALA A 88 -13.19 1.83 12.65
C ALA A 88 -13.04 2.05 14.17
N ALA A 89 -13.85 2.93 14.74
CA ALA A 89 -13.86 3.23 16.17
C ALA A 89 -14.13 1.97 17.01
N LEU A 90 -15.15 1.17 16.66
CA LEU A 90 -15.44 -0.08 17.37
C LEU A 90 -14.32 -1.11 17.22
N ARG A 91 -13.71 -1.23 16.02
CA ARG A 91 -12.53 -2.08 15.85
C ARG A 91 -11.37 -1.64 16.74
N HIS A 92 -11.15 -0.33 16.91
CA HIS A 92 -10.12 0.19 17.80
C HIS A 92 -10.39 -0.14 19.28
N VAL A 93 -11.64 -0.10 19.73
CA VAL A 93 -12.04 -0.53 21.08
C VAL A 93 -11.66 -2.00 21.29
N ILE A 94 -12.11 -2.88 20.40
CA ILE A 94 -11.83 -4.33 20.49
C ILE A 94 -10.33 -4.60 20.46
N GLU A 95 -9.59 -3.95 19.56
CA GLU A 95 -8.13 -4.10 19.47
C GLU A 95 -7.41 -3.57 20.72
N CYS A 96 -7.93 -2.53 21.37
CA CYS A 96 -7.40 -2.03 22.64
C CYS A 96 -7.60 -3.05 23.77
N LEU A 97 -8.78 -3.65 23.85
CA LEU A 97 -9.12 -4.66 24.86
C LEU A 97 -8.26 -5.93 24.69
N ARG A 98 -8.06 -6.37 23.44
CA ARG A 98 -7.16 -7.50 23.12
C ARG A 98 -5.71 -7.23 23.51
N ARG A 99 -5.19 -6.03 23.19
CA ARG A 99 -3.81 -5.65 23.57
C ARG A 99 -3.58 -5.59 25.08
N LYS A 100 -4.62 -5.29 25.86
CA LYS A 100 -4.55 -5.28 27.34
C LYS A 100 -4.76 -6.65 27.98
N GLY A 101 -4.93 -7.72 27.19
CA GLY A 101 -5.16 -9.07 27.70
C GLY A 101 -6.54 -9.29 28.35
N VAL A 102 -7.40 -8.27 28.32
CA VAL A 102 -8.74 -8.26 28.94
C VAL A 102 -9.72 -9.12 28.14
N MET A 103 -9.59 -9.09 26.82
CA MET A 103 -10.25 -10.02 25.93
C MET A 103 -9.20 -10.99 25.43
N ALA A 104 -9.44 -12.30 25.56
CA ALA A 104 -8.68 -13.27 24.81
C ALA A 104 -8.73 -12.85 23.33
N ALA A 105 -7.57 -12.90 22.64
CA ALA A 105 -7.60 -12.88 21.18
C ALA A 105 -8.65 -13.92 20.80
N GLU A 106 -9.67 -13.49 20.06
CA GLU A 106 -10.75 -14.37 19.65
C GLU A 106 -10.07 -15.66 19.22
N LYS A 107 -10.34 -16.77 19.93
CA LYS A 107 -10.15 -18.08 19.32
C LYS A 107 -11.10 -17.96 18.14
N ILE A 108 -10.60 -17.44 17.02
CA ILE A 108 -11.24 -17.53 15.71
C ILE A 108 -11.58 -19.00 15.73
N SER A 109 -12.85 -19.35 15.97
CA SER A 109 -13.26 -20.75 16.06
C SER A 109 -12.67 -21.35 14.81
N ALA A 110 -11.60 -22.16 14.98
CA ALA A 110 -10.52 -22.24 14.01
C ALA A 110 -11.18 -22.52 12.68
N ARG A 111 -11.38 -21.47 11.85
CA ARG A 111 -12.27 -21.61 10.71
C ARG A 111 -11.59 -22.69 9.93
N ARG A 112 -12.22 -23.87 9.84
CA ARG A 112 -11.57 -25.04 9.27
C ARG A 112 -11.20 -24.60 7.87
N LEU A 113 -9.89 -24.38 7.68
CA LEU A 113 -9.39 -23.83 6.43
C LEU A 113 -9.84 -24.81 5.36
N THR A 114 -10.39 -24.30 4.27
CA THR A 114 -10.73 -25.19 3.16
C THR A 114 -9.46 -25.92 2.70
N PRO A 115 -9.55 -27.09 2.07
CA PRO A 115 -8.39 -27.78 1.53
C PRO A 115 -7.50 -26.86 0.66
N ALA A 116 -8.11 -25.99 -0.16
CA ALA A 116 -7.42 -24.98 -0.97
C ALA A 116 -6.70 -23.92 -0.11
N GLU A 117 -7.29 -23.50 1.01
CA GLU A 117 -6.66 -22.53 1.91
C GLU A 117 -5.44 -23.10 2.64
N ARG A 118 -5.50 -24.37 3.07
CA ARG A 118 -4.34 -25.05 3.67
C ARG A 118 -3.19 -25.18 2.66
N CYS A 119 -3.51 -25.61 1.43
CA CYS A 119 -2.51 -25.71 0.37
C CYS A 119 -1.88 -24.34 0.03
N THR A 120 -2.71 -23.29 -0.10
CA THR A 120 -2.19 -21.94 -0.37
C THR A 120 -1.43 -21.33 0.80
N GLN A 121 -1.72 -21.70 2.04
CA GLN A 121 -0.94 -21.28 3.22
C GLN A 121 0.46 -21.92 3.19
N ALA A 122 0.55 -23.22 2.91
CA ALA A 122 1.84 -23.92 2.75
C ALA A 122 2.66 -23.30 1.60
N TYR A 123 2.03 -23.04 0.46
CA TYR A 123 2.68 -22.32 -0.65
C TYR A 123 3.13 -20.91 -0.25
N ALA A 124 2.30 -20.16 0.48
CA ALA A 124 2.66 -18.82 0.95
C ALA A 124 3.84 -18.84 1.95
N GLN A 125 3.98 -19.90 2.75
CA GLN A 125 5.13 -20.11 3.62
C GLN A 125 6.39 -20.40 2.78
N TYR A 126 6.31 -21.32 1.83
CA TYR A 126 7.42 -21.61 0.90
C TYR A 126 7.90 -20.35 0.16
N LEU A 127 6.98 -19.53 -0.35
CA LEU A 127 7.35 -18.27 -1.02
C LEU A 127 8.09 -17.31 -0.10
N ARG A 128 7.78 -17.30 1.19
CA ARG A 128 8.43 -16.41 2.17
C ARG A 128 9.77 -16.95 2.63
N ASP A 129 9.83 -18.22 3.01
CA ASP A 129 10.96 -18.77 3.73
C ASP A 129 12.02 -19.30 2.78
N ALA A 130 11.61 -20.16 1.82
CA ALA A 130 12.54 -20.79 0.90
C ALA A 130 12.89 -19.88 -0.29
N ARG A 131 11.94 -19.04 -0.74
CA ARG A 131 12.13 -18.15 -1.90
C ARG A 131 12.43 -16.70 -1.53
N ALA A 132 12.38 -16.35 -0.24
CA ALA A 132 12.62 -15.00 0.27
C ALA A 132 11.84 -13.90 -0.48
N LEU A 133 10.63 -14.20 -0.98
CA LEU A 133 9.85 -13.23 -1.73
C LEU A 133 9.23 -12.18 -0.82
N ALA A 134 9.18 -10.94 -1.33
CA ALA A 134 8.52 -9.85 -0.65
C ALA A 134 7.04 -10.16 -0.37
N ARG A 135 6.54 -9.76 0.81
CA ARG A 135 5.14 -9.93 1.23
C ARG A 135 4.12 -9.49 0.18
N ALA A 136 4.40 -8.39 -0.53
CA ALA A 136 3.52 -7.89 -1.59
C ALA A 136 3.36 -8.89 -2.75
N THR A 137 4.42 -9.61 -3.13
CA THR A 137 4.37 -10.66 -4.16
C THR A 137 3.51 -11.83 -3.69
N VAL A 138 3.69 -12.27 -2.44
CA VAL A 138 2.89 -13.35 -1.83
C VAL A 138 1.41 -13.00 -1.82
N VAL A 139 1.06 -11.80 -1.35
CA VAL A 139 -0.32 -11.29 -1.33
C VAL A 139 -0.94 -11.21 -2.73
N ASN A 140 -0.13 -10.98 -3.76
CA ASN A 140 -0.60 -10.96 -5.14
C ASN A 140 -0.77 -12.35 -5.75
N TYR A 141 0.07 -13.33 -5.38
CA TYR A 141 0.04 -14.68 -5.97
C TYR A 141 -1.02 -15.57 -5.32
N VAL A 142 -1.12 -15.55 -4.00
CA VAL A 142 -1.98 -16.46 -3.23
C VAL A 142 -3.46 -16.43 -3.67
N PRO A 143 -4.08 -15.27 -3.94
CA PRO A 143 -5.48 -15.24 -4.37
C PRO A 143 -5.73 -15.96 -5.71
N PHE A 144 -4.79 -15.86 -6.67
CA PHE A 144 -4.92 -16.56 -7.94
C PHE A 144 -4.83 -18.08 -7.76
N ILE A 145 -3.92 -18.54 -6.91
CA ILE A 145 -3.76 -19.97 -6.64
C ILE A 145 -4.95 -20.50 -5.87
N ARG A 146 -5.49 -19.73 -4.92
CA ARG A 146 -6.71 -20.12 -4.21
C ARG A 146 -7.86 -20.28 -5.19
N GLY A 147 -8.05 -19.30 -6.08
CA GLY A 147 -9.07 -19.38 -7.13
C GLY A 147 -8.91 -20.61 -8.01
N PHE A 148 -7.68 -20.93 -8.43
CA PHE A 148 -7.39 -22.11 -9.25
C PHE A 148 -7.73 -23.42 -8.52
N LEU A 149 -7.29 -23.55 -7.27
CA LEU A 149 -7.55 -24.77 -6.48
C LEU A 149 -9.04 -24.92 -6.13
N THR A 150 -9.73 -23.84 -5.84
CA THR A 150 -11.18 -23.87 -5.58
C THR A 150 -11.98 -24.20 -6.86
N ASP A 151 -11.57 -23.71 -8.02
CA ASP A 151 -12.20 -24.03 -9.31
C ASP A 151 -12.00 -25.51 -9.68
N ARG A 152 -10.82 -26.08 -9.37
CA ARG A 152 -10.48 -27.47 -9.73
C ARG A 152 -10.98 -28.52 -8.74
N PHE A 153 -10.96 -28.23 -7.43
CA PHE A 153 -11.29 -29.17 -6.36
C PHE A 153 -12.50 -28.67 -5.57
N VAL A 154 -13.62 -28.40 -6.27
CA VAL A 154 -14.88 -27.98 -5.64
C VAL A 154 -15.30 -29.04 -4.62
N ASP A 155 -15.33 -28.66 -3.34
CA ASP A 155 -15.70 -29.52 -2.20
C ASP A 155 -14.90 -30.83 -2.03
N GLU A 156 -13.80 -30.99 -2.77
CA GLU A 156 -12.90 -32.14 -2.69
C GLU A 156 -11.61 -31.83 -1.89
N ALA A 157 -10.96 -32.89 -1.40
CA ALA A 157 -9.61 -32.79 -0.89
C ALA A 157 -8.64 -32.43 -2.04
N VAL A 158 -7.83 -31.38 -1.85
CA VAL A 158 -6.81 -30.98 -2.84
C VAL A 158 -5.75 -32.06 -2.96
N ARG A 159 -5.76 -32.79 -4.09
CA ARG A 159 -4.75 -33.79 -4.47
C ARG A 159 -4.01 -33.28 -5.70
N LEU A 160 -2.84 -32.65 -5.47
CA LEU A 160 -2.08 -32.00 -6.55
C LEU A 160 -1.62 -32.99 -7.62
N SER A 161 -1.42 -34.27 -7.29
CA SER A 161 -1.11 -35.35 -8.24
C SER A 161 -2.18 -35.59 -9.30
N ARG A 162 -3.42 -35.13 -9.08
CA ARG A 162 -4.51 -35.20 -10.06
C ARG A 162 -4.56 -34.02 -11.02
N LEU A 163 -3.65 -33.04 -10.88
CA LEU A 163 -3.59 -31.91 -11.79
C LEU A 163 -3.09 -32.36 -13.16
N SER A 164 -3.81 -31.96 -14.20
CA SER A 164 -3.44 -32.17 -15.60
C SER A 164 -3.08 -30.86 -16.29
N ALA A 165 -2.47 -30.95 -17.48
CA ALA A 165 -2.22 -29.79 -18.33
C ALA A 165 -3.52 -29.11 -18.77
N ASP A 166 -4.56 -29.90 -19.06
CA ASP A 166 -5.88 -29.42 -19.47
C ASP A 166 -6.54 -28.55 -18.38
N ASP A 167 -6.43 -28.93 -17.10
CA ASP A 167 -6.94 -28.14 -15.98
C ASP A 167 -6.34 -26.72 -15.96
N VAL A 168 -5.02 -26.63 -16.19
CA VAL A 168 -4.28 -25.37 -16.19
C VAL A 168 -4.69 -24.51 -17.39
N VAL A 169 -4.73 -25.11 -18.59
CA VAL A 169 -5.09 -24.41 -19.82
C VAL A 169 -6.51 -23.88 -19.75
N ARG A 170 -7.49 -24.72 -19.39
CA ARG A 170 -8.89 -24.34 -19.27
C ARG A 170 -9.09 -23.24 -18.23
N TYR A 171 -8.43 -23.32 -17.08
CA TYR A 171 -8.53 -22.28 -16.06
C TYR A 171 -8.02 -20.92 -16.58
N VAL A 172 -6.85 -20.91 -17.23
CA VAL A 172 -6.29 -19.67 -17.78
C VAL A 172 -7.17 -19.11 -18.90
N GLN A 173 -7.67 -19.96 -19.81
CA GLN A 173 -8.58 -19.53 -20.88
C GLN A 173 -9.88 -18.94 -20.36
N ARG A 174 -10.46 -19.48 -19.27
CA ARG A 174 -11.65 -18.91 -18.63
C ARG A 174 -11.38 -17.59 -17.92
N GLN A 175 -10.29 -17.51 -17.16
CA GLN A 175 -10.04 -16.40 -16.23
C GLN A 175 -9.29 -15.23 -16.86
N ALA A 176 -8.34 -15.46 -17.77
CA ALA A 176 -7.51 -14.41 -18.34
C ALA A 176 -8.31 -13.33 -19.12
N PRO A 177 -9.34 -13.67 -19.93
CA PRO A 177 -10.14 -12.67 -20.66
C PRO A 177 -10.95 -11.74 -19.75
N GLN A 178 -11.29 -12.20 -18.53
CA GLN A 178 -12.05 -11.42 -17.55
C GLN A 178 -11.17 -10.43 -16.78
N LEU A 179 -9.85 -10.50 -16.97
CA LEU A 179 -8.87 -9.70 -16.26
C LEU A 179 -8.19 -8.72 -17.21
N HIS A 180 -7.90 -7.51 -16.70
CA HIS A 180 -6.99 -6.61 -17.39
C HIS A 180 -5.64 -7.30 -17.69
N LEU A 181 -5.07 -7.10 -18.89
CA LEU A 181 -3.87 -7.79 -19.40
C LEU A 181 -2.73 -7.96 -18.38
N LYS A 182 -2.35 -6.88 -17.68
CA LYS A 182 -1.30 -6.93 -16.63
C LYS A 182 -1.63 -7.91 -15.50
N ARG A 183 -2.90 -8.04 -15.14
CA ARG A 183 -3.39 -8.93 -14.09
C ARG A 183 -3.52 -10.36 -14.60
N ALA A 184 -3.89 -10.57 -15.86
CA ALA A 184 -3.81 -11.87 -16.52
C ALA A 184 -2.36 -12.40 -16.62
N LYS A 185 -1.39 -11.53 -16.94
CA LYS A 185 0.05 -11.88 -16.88
C LYS A 185 0.50 -12.26 -15.46
N LEU A 186 -0.03 -11.57 -14.44
CA LEU A 186 0.26 -11.87 -13.04
C LEU A 186 -0.33 -13.23 -12.62
N LEU A 187 -1.55 -13.55 -13.07
CA LEU A 187 -2.17 -14.86 -12.91
C LEU A 187 -1.27 -15.97 -13.48
N THR A 188 -0.85 -15.87 -14.74
CA THR A 188 0.01 -16.89 -15.36
C THR A 188 1.37 -17.00 -14.68
N SER A 189 1.94 -15.89 -14.19
CA SER A 189 3.18 -15.90 -13.41
C SER A 189 3.00 -16.60 -12.06
N ALA A 190 1.88 -16.35 -11.37
CA ALA A 190 1.55 -17.00 -10.11
C ALA A 190 1.36 -18.50 -10.31
N LEU A 191 0.62 -18.91 -11.35
CA LEU A 191 0.40 -20.32 -11.70
C LEU A 191 1.70 -21.06 -11.97
N ARG A 192 2.58 -20.52 -12.84
CA ARG A 192 3.91 -21.13 -13.08
C ARG A 192 4.71 -21.28 -11.80
N SER A 193 4.69 -20.27 -10.92
CA SER A 193 5.36 -20.31 -9.62
C SER A 193 4.80 -21.41 -8.71
N PHE A 194 3.47 -21.58 -8.68
CA PHE A 194 2.81 -22.61 -7.88
C PHE A 194 3.03 -24.02 -8.42
N LEU A 195 2.93 -24.22 -9.73
CA LEU A 195 3.12 -25.54 -10.35
C LEU A 195 4.57 -26.02 -10.19
N ARG A 196 5.55 -25.11 -10.24
CA ARG A 196 6.95 -25.41 -9.86
C ARG A 196 7.10 -25.78 -8.40
N TYR A 197 6.32 -25.16 -7.51
CA TYR A 197 6.28 -25.55 -6.09
C TYR A 197 5.66 -26.94 -5.90
N ALA A 198 4.56 -27.25 -6.58
CA ALA A 198 3.94 -28.58 -6.55
C ALA A 198 4.91 -29.66 -7.03
N ARG A 199 5.66 -29.38 -8.10
CA ARG A 199 6.72 -30.27 -8.59
C ARG A 199 7.89 -30.40 -7.60
N TYR A 200 8.34 -29.30 -7.02
CA TYR A 200 9.38 -29.32 -5.97
C TYR A 200 8.99 -30.17 -4.75
N ARG A 201 7.70 -30.22 -4.42
CA ARG A 201 7.16 -31.06 -3.34
C ARG A 201 7.03 -32.55 -3.72
N GLY A 202 7.29 -32.93 -4.97
CA GLY A 202 7.09 -34.29 -5.47
C GLY A 202 5.62 -34.65 -5.74
N GLU A 203 4.70 -33.71 -5.57
CA GLU A 203 3.26 -33.93 -5.71
C GLU A 203 2.81 -34.00 -7.18
N VAL A 204 3.60 -33.41 -8.07
CA VAL A 204 3.41 -33.44 -9.52
C VAL A 204 4.74 -33.79 -10.17
N THR A 205 4.76 -34.82 -11.00
CA THR A 205 5.98 -35.25 -11.71
C THR A 205 6.20 -34.47 -13.01
N LEU A 206 5.10 -34.24 -13.75
CA LEU A 206 5.09 -33.52 -15.02
C LEU A 206 5.34 -32.01 -14.83
N ASP A 207 5.99 -31.37 -15.82
CA ASP A 207 6.19 -29.92 -15.80
C ASP A 207 4.94 -29.16 -16.24
N LEU A 208 3.92 -29.14 -15.39
CA LEU A 208 2.67 -28.40 -15.66
C LEU A 208 2.89 -26.88 -15.81
N ALA A 209 4.02 -26.34 -15.33
CA ALA A 209 4.33 -24.93 -15.53
C ALA A 209 4.56 -24.58 -17.01
N ALA A 210 5.01 -25.55 -17.82
CA ALA A 210 5.17 -25.41 -19.27
C ALA A 210 3.82 -25.34 -19.98
N ALA A 211 2.77 -25.98 -19.44
CA ALA A 211 1.42 -25.96 -20.00
C ALA A 211 0.66 -24.64 -19.76
N VAL A 212 1.18 -23.73 -18.92
CA VAL A 212 0.51 -22.45 -18.65
C VAL A 212 0.53 -21.58 -19.91
N PRO A 213 -0.63 -21.19 -20.48
CA PRO A 213 -0.69 -20.36 -21.67
C PRO A 213 0.06 -19.04 -21.54
N VAL A 214 0.60 -18.57 -22.65
CA VAL A 214 1.25 -17.25 -22.71
C VAL A 214 0.17 -16.20 -22.91
N VAL A 215 0.04 -15.28 -21.96
CA VAL A 215 -0.73 -14.06 -22.16
C VAL A 215 0.17 -13.07 -22.89
N ALA A 216 -0.13 -12.81 -24.17
CA ALA A 216 0.57 -11.84 -24.97
C ALA A 216 0.51 -10.47 -24.29
N ASN A 217 1.67 -9.99 -23.84
CA ASN A 217 1.85 -8.65 -23.33
C ASN A 217 3.16 -8.16 -23.92
N TRP A 218 3.07 -7.60 -25.13
CA TRP A 218 4.18 -6.97 -25.84
C TRP A 218 4.95 -6.07 -24.89
N SER A 219 6.28 -6.23 -24.89
CA SER A 219 7.12 -5.36 -24.09
C SER A 219 7.00 -3.94 -24.62
N MET A 220 6.89 -2.96 -23.73
CA MET A 220 6.99 -1.54 -24.08
C MET A 220 5.93 -1.05 -25.08
N PRO A 221 4.62 -1.32 -24.91
CA PRO A 221 3.62 -0.87 -25.89
C PRO A 221 3.34 0.64 -25.79
N ALA A 222 3.70 1.28 -24.67
CA ALA A 222 3.39 2.67 -24.39
C ALA A 222 4.65 3.52 -24.27
N ILE A 223 4.53 4.80 -24.59
CA ILE A 223 5.52 5.84 -24.31
C ILE A 223 5.50 6.16 -22.81
N PRO A 224 6.65 6.49 -22.17
CA PRO A 224 6.69 6.98 -20.80
C PRO A 224 5.68 8.11 -20.56
N ARG A 225 4.82 7.92 -19.56
CA ARG A 225 3.80 8.90 -19.17
C ARG A 225 4.39 9.85 -18.12
N ALA A 226 5.17 10.81 -18.59
CA ALA A 226 5.85 11.82 -17.76
C ALA A 226 4.97 13.07 -17.56
N ILE A 227 4.98 13.61 -16.34
CA ILE A 227 4.42 14.94 -16.06
C ILE A 227 5.34 16.03 -16.65
N GLY A 228 4.79 17.10 -17.20
CA GLY A 228 5.59 18.19 -17.77
C GLY A 228 6.37 18.98 -16.70
N ALA A 229 7.51 19.58 -17.08
CA ALA A 229 8.32 20.37 -16.16
C ALA A 229 7.55 21.56 -15.56
N ASP A 230 6.76 22.26 -16.40
CA ASP A 230 5.87 23.34 -15.96
C ASP A 230 4.81 22.86 -14.98
N GLN A 231 4.20 21.71 -15.24
CA GLN A 231 3.21 21.11 -14.36
C GLN A 231 3.82 20.71 -13.01
N VAL A 232 5.06 20.22 -12.98
CA VAL A 232 5.78 19.95 -11.72
C VAL A 232 6.04 21.24 -10.96
N ARG A 233 6.50 22.31 -11.63
CA ARG A 233 6.68 23.63 -11.02
C ARG A 233 5.38 24.18 -10.46
N GLN A 234 4.30 24.17 -11.25
CA GLN A 234 2.97 24.59 -10.84
C GLN A 234 2.47 23.81 -9.63
N LEU A 235 2.65 22.48 -9.64
CA LEU A 235 2.27 21.63 -8.51
C LEU A 235 3.05 22.00 -7.24
N LEU A 236 4.37 22.18 -7.33
CA LEU A 236 5.19 22.56 -6.18
C LEU A 236 4.81 23.94 -5.62
N THR A 237 4.58 24.92 -6.49
CA THR A 237 4.16 26.28 -6.12
C THR A 237 2.78 26.31 -5.45
N SER A 238 1.86 25.45 -5.88
CA SER A 238 0.50 25.38 -5.31
C SER A 238 0.43 24.86 -3.87
N ILE A 239 1.50 24.22 -3.37
CA ILE A 239 1.46 23.57 -2.05
C ILE A 239 1.69 24.61 -0.96
N GLU A 240 0.66 24.88 -0.16
CA GLU A 240 0.74 25.80 0.98
C GLU A 240 1.66 25.29 2.10
N ARG A 241 2.87 25.84 2.18
CA ARG A 241 3.92 25.43 3.14
C ARG A 241 3.73 25.96 4.56
N ARG A 242 2.65 26.71 4.84
CA ARG A 242 2.32 27.19 6.20
C ARG A 242 1.68 26.08 7.06
N THR A 243 1.00 25.13 6.41
CA THR A 243 0.34 24.02 7.08
C THR A 243 1.28 22.81 7.26
N ALA A 244 1.08 22.05 8.34
CA ALA A 244 1.82 20.81 8.58
C ALA A 244 1.71 19.80 7.41
N THR A 245 0.50 19.66 6.86
CA THR A 245 0.24 18.78 5.71
C THR A 245 0.89 19.30 4.43
N GLY A 246 0.90 20.61 4.21
CA GLY A 246 1.56 21.19 3.04
C GLY A 246 3.07 21.07 3.08
N ARG A 247 3.73 21.30 4.23
CA ARG A 247 5.18 21.04 4.38
C ARG A 247 5.52 19.58 4.05
N ARG A 248 4.72 18.64 4.57
CA ARG A 248 4.89 17.21 4.29
C ARG A 248 4.77 16.91 2.80
N ASP A 249 3.67 17.34 2.19
CA ASP A 249 3.37 17.01 0.80
C ASP A 249 4.37 17.67 -0.15
N TYR A 250 4.82 18.90 0.15
CA TYR A 250 5.87 19.60 -0.60
C TYR A 250 7.18 18.80 -0.60
N ALA A 251 7.66 18.38 0.58
CA ALA A 251 8.87 17.58 0.69
C ALA A 251 8.75 16.23 -0.04
N ILE A 252 7.59 15.58 0.03
CA ILE A 252 7.30 14.33 -0.71
C ILE A 252 7.39 14.56 -2.22
N VAL A 253 6.71 15.59 -2.75
CA VAL A 253 6.69 15.89 -4.19
C VAL A 253 8.10 16.27 -4.67
N LEU A 254 8.83 17.04 -3.88
CA LEU A 254 10.19 17.46 -4.21
C LEU A 254 11.16 16.28 -4.28
N LEU A 255 11.07 15.33 -3.34
CA LEU A 255 11.84 14.07 -3.38
C LEU A 255 11.54 13.25 -4.65
N LEU A 256 10.28 13.15 -5.05
CA LEU A 256 9.88 12.43 -6.25
C LEU A 256 10.42 13.11 -7.52
N ALA A 257 10.34 14.45 -7.57
CA ALA A 257 10.73 15.23 -8.74
C ALA A 257 12.25 15.35 -8.91
N ARG A 258 12.99 15.59 -7.81
CA ARG A 258 14.43 15.90 -7.86
C ARG A 258 15.33 14.67 -7.77
N LEU A 259 14.93 13.65 -7.02
CA LEU A 259 15.71 12.43 -6.83
C LEU A 259 15.11 11.21 -7.56
N GLY A 260 13.95 11.36 -8.21
CA GLY A 260 13.32 10.26 -8.96
C GLY A 260 12.95 9.05 -8.08
N LEU A 261 12.73 9.27 -6.78
CA LEU A 261 12.47 8.20 -5.82
C LEU A 261 11.17 7.46 -6.15
N ARG A 262 11.12 6.16 -5.83
CA ARG A 262 9.89 5.38 -5.89
C ARG A 262 8.99 5.76 -4.73
N ALA A 263 7.67 5.67 -4.93
CA ALA A 263 6.70 5.92 -3.86
C ALA A 263 6.96 5.09 -2.58
N GLY A 264 7.40 3.84 -2.74
CA GLY A 264 7.78 3.00 -1.59
C GLY A 264 9.02 3.51 -0.86
N GLU A 265 10.02 4.01 -1.58
CA GLU A 265 11.25 4.56 -0.98
C GLU A 265 10.92 5.81 -0.15
N VAL A 266 10.06 6.69 -0.66
CA VAL A 266 9.59 7.86 0.09
C VAL A 266 8.71 7.46 1.28
N ALA A 267 7.77 6.52 1.07
CA ALA A 267 6.83 6.09 2.11
C ALA A 267 7.51 5.46 3.33
N PHE A 268 8.63 4.78 3.09
CA PHE A 268 9.37 4.02 4.09
C PHE A 268 10.71 4.68 4.47
N LEU A 269 11.00 5.91 4.05
CA LEU A 269 12.19 6.61 4.48
C LEU A 269 12.21 6.80 6.00
N GLU A 270 13.30 6.42 6.65
CA GLU A 270 13.52 6.60 8.09
C GLU A 270 14.44 7.78 8.36
N LEU A 271 14.34 8.35 9.56
CA LEU A 271 15.16 9.49 9.98
C LEU A 271 16.66 9.14 9.98
N ASP A 272 16.98 7.88 10.29
CA ASP A 272 18.34 7.33 10.32
C ASP A 272 18.89 7.08 8.90
N ASP A 273 18.05 7.16 7.87
CA ASP A 273 18.49 7.09 6.47
C ASP A 273 19.05 8.44 5.96
N ILE A 274 18.99 9.52 6.75
CA ILE A 274 19.44 10.86 6.35
C ILE A 274 20.73 11.22 7.10
N ALA A 275 21.85 11.23 6.38
CA ALA A 275 23.14 11.68 6.90
C ALA A 275 23.31 13.18 6.61
N TRP A 276 22.81 14.03 7.52
CA TRP A 276 22.81 15.48 7.35
C TRP A 276 24.22 16.06 7.18
N GLY A 277 25.20 15.61 7.97
CA GLY A 277 26.59 16.09 7.89
C GLY A 277 27.28 15.74 6.58
N ALA A 278 26.94 14.59 5.99
CA ALA A 278 27.47 14.15 4.69
C ALA A 278 26.64 14.67 3.50
N GLY A 279 25.49 15.31 3.73
CA GLY A 279 24.57 15.72 2.68
C GLY A 279 24.06 14.53 1.86
N GLN A 280 23.73 13.40 2.50
CA GLN A 280 23.33 12.16 1.82
C GLN A 280 22.02 11.58 2.36
N VAL A 281 21.30 10.87 1.49
CA VAL A 281 20.11 10.08 1.83
C VAL A 281 20.27 8.63 1.34
N SER A 282 20.12 7.68 2.25
CA SER A 282 20.14 6.25 1.97
C SER A 282 18.75 5.77 1.56
N VAL A 283 18.64 5.14 0.39
CA VAL A 283 17.35 4.65 -0.13
C VAL A 283 17.39 3.15 -0.31
N ARG A 284 16.36 2.47 0.21
CA ARG A 284 16.22 1.01 0.11
C ARG A 284 15.56 0.61 -1.21
N GLY A 285 16.34 0.00 -2.08
CA GLY A 285 15.88 -0.56 -3.35
C GLY A 285 15.11 -1.88 -3.21
N LYS A 286 14.61 -2.38 -4.36
CA LYS A 286 14.09 -3.75 -4.46
C LYS A 286 15.17 -4.71 -3.96
N GLY A 287 14.80 -5.75 -3.20
CA GLY A 287 15.73 -6.76 -2.70
C GLY A 287 16.62 -6.34 -1.52
N GLY A 288 16.28 -5.26 -0.80
CA GLY A 288 16.96 -4.87 0.44
C GLY A 288 18.25 -4.06 0.28
N GLN A 289 18.79 -3.98 -0.94
CA GLN A 289 19.97 -3.18 -1.26
C GLN A 289 19.76 -1.70 -0.93
N ARG A 290 20.76 -1.09 -0.29
CA ARG A 290 20.77 0.35 0.05
C ARG A 290 21.68 1.09 -0.93
N THR A 291 21.27 2.28 -1.33
CA THR A 291 22.07 3.17 -2.17
C THR A 291 22.08 4.56 -1.55
N ALA A 292 23.26 5.14 -1.37
CA ALA A 292 23.38 6.53 -0.94
C ALA A 292 23.18 7.45 -2.15
N LEU A 293 22.38 8.50 -1.98
CA LEU A 293 22.18 9.55 -2.96
C LEU A 293 22.58 10.89 -2.35
N PRO A 294 23.08 11.85 -3.14
CA PRO A 294 23.22 13.21 -2.66
C PRO A 294 21.86 13.74 -2.20
N LEU A 295 21.88 14.58 -1.17
CA LEU A 295 20.71 15.30 -0.66
C LEU A 295 20.86 16.77 -1.07
N PRO A 296 20.28 17.19 -2.22
CA PRO A 296 20.32 18.58 -2.64
C PRO A 296 19.80 19.50 -1.55
N THR A 297 20.41 20.68 -1.41
CA THR A 297 20.10 21.64 -0.34
C THR A 297 18.61 21.99 -0.28
N GLU A 298 17.95 22.15 -1.41
CA GLU A 298 16.50 22.42 -1.48
C GLU A 298 15.66 21.26 -0.91
N VAL A 299 16.07 20.01 -1.16
CA VAL A 299 15.40 18.80 -0.66
C VAL A 299 15.64 18.67 0.84
N GLY A 300 16.89 18.85 1.29
CA GLY A 300 17.24 18.86 2.70
C GLY A 300 16.47 19.92 3.49
N LYS A 301 16.41 21.16 2.98
CA LYS A 301 15.62 22.25 3.57
C LYS A 301 14.14 21.91 3.66
N ALA A 302 13.55 21.33 2.61
CA ALA A 302 12.14 20.94 2.61
C ALA A 302 11.83 19.87 3.66
N ILE A 303 12.69 18.86 3.78
CA ILE A 303 12.57 17.81 4.80
C ILE A 303 12.73 18.43 6.20
N ALA A 304 13.77 19.21 6.43
CA ALA A 304 14.03 19.85 7.71
C ALA A 304 12.86 20.75 8.16
N ALA A 305 12.28 21.54 7.24
CA ALA A 305 11.12 22.37 7.52
C ALA A 305 9.90 21.54 7.95
N TYR A 306 9.66 20.40 7.31
CA TYR A 306 8.62 19.46 7.75
C TYR A 306 8.95 18.84 9.11
N LEU A 307 10.17 18.35 9.33
CA LEU A 307 10.57 17.72 10.59
C LEU A 307 10.43 18.68 11.79
N ARG A 308 10.79 19.96 11.61
CA ARG A 308 10.76 20.97 12.68
C ARG A 308 9.36 21.56 12.91
N HIS A 309 8.58 21.77 11.85
CA HIS A 309 7.37 22.61 11.91
C HIS A 309 6.09 21.94 11.38
N GLY A 310 6.15 20.68 10.98
CA GLY A 310 4.98 19.97 10.42
C GLY A 310 4.83 18.53 10.83
N ARG A 311 5.88 17.88 11.33
CA ARG A 311 5.86 16.48 11.72
C ARG A 311 5.17 16.34 13.09
N PRO A 312 4.06 15.60 13.18
CA PRO A 312 3.43 15.31 14.46
C PRO A 312 4.39 14.60 15.42
N ARG A 313 4.25 14.86 16.73
CA ARG A 313 4.98 14.12 17.76
C ARG A 313 4.61 12.63 17.67
N SER A 314 5.61 11.77 17.57
CA SER A 314 5.45 10.33 17.40
C SER A 314 6.76 9.60 17.68
N THR A 315 6.67 8.39 18.24
CA THR A 315 7.80 7.47 18.44
C THR A 315 8.28 6.81 17.15
N SER A 316 7.50 6.88 16.07
CA SER A 316 7.87 6.32 14.77
C SER A 316 9.18 6.94 14.26
N ARG A 317 10.10 6.12 13.74
CA ARG A 317 11.33 6.59 13.06
C ARG A 317 11.13 7.00 11.60
N ARG A 318 9.95 6.76 11.02
CA ARG A 318 9.63 7.20 9.65
C ARG A 318 9.71 8.72 9.53
N VAL A 319 10.33 9.21 8.45
CA VAL A 319 10.37 10.64 8.12
C VAL A 319 8.95 11.18 7.99
N PHE A 320 8.18 10.60 7.06
CA PHE A 320 6.82 11.06 6.76
C PHE A 320 5.76 10.29 7.53
N LEU A 321 4.87 11.05 8.18
CA LEU A 321 3.75 10.51 8.95
C LEU A 321 2.41 10.87 8.34
N ARG A 322 1.41 10.06 8.67
CA ARG A 322 0.00 10.41 8.41
C ARG A 322 -0.38 11.66 9.19
N SER A 323 -1.22 12.49 8.58
CA SER A 323 -1.75 13.71 9.21
C SER A 323 -3.03 13.47 10.00
N LYS A 324 -3.62 12.27 9.88
CA LYS A 324 -4.78 11.83 10.65
C LYS A 324 -4.40 10.64 11.50
N ALA A 325 -4.94 10.59 12.71
CA ALA A 325 -4.72 9.51 13.65
C ALA A 325 -5.18 8.14 13.09
N PRO A 326 -4.58 7.02 13.52
CA PRO A 326 -3.42 6.96 14.41
C PRO A 326 -2.17 7.54 13.74
N ILE A 327 -1.45 8.40 14.47
CA ILE A 327 -0.25 9.09 13.99
C ILE A 327 0.89 8.08 13.90
N ARG A 328 1.18 7.67 12.67
CA ARG A 328 2.24 6.72 12.34
C ARG A 328 2.72 6.91 10.92
N GLY A 329 3.81 6.23 10.56
CA GLY A 329 4.30 6.17 9.19
C GLY A 329 3.30 5.57 8.21
N PHE A 330 3.54 5.77 6.92
CA PHE A 330 2.71 5.17 5.89
C PHE A 330 2.84 3.65 5.88
N LEU A 331 1.72 2.95 5.66
CA LEU A 331 1.68 1.49 5.58
C LEU A 331 1.98 0.96 4.19
N SER A 332 1.80 1.79 3.18
CA SER A 332 1.98 1.41 1.80
C SER A 332 2.34 2.62 0.96
N GLN A 333 3.04 2.35 -0.14
CA GLN A 333 3.33 3.31 -1.20
C GLN A 333 2.07 3.95 -1.81
N CYS A 334 0.90 3.30 -1.68
CA CYS A 334 -0.37 3.84 -2.17
C CYS A 334 -0.75 5.15 -1.46
N ALA A 335 -0.25 5.39 -0.24
CA ALA A 335 -0.45 6.66 0.46
C ALA A 335 0.19 7.82 -0.30
N ILE A 336 1.42 7.64 -0.80
CA ILE A 336 2.12 8.65 -1.62
C ILE A 336 1.36 8.87 -2.93
N GLY A 337 0.95 7.80 -3.62
CA GLY A 337 0.12 7.92 -4.83
C GLY A 337 -1.19 8.65 -4.58
N SER A 338 -1.81 8.46 -3.40
CA SER A 338 -3.03 9.18 -3.02
C SER A 338 -2.74 10.66 -2.77
N ILE A 339 -1.64 11.01 -2.09
CA ILE A 339 -1.23 12.41 -1.89
C ILE A 339 -1.05 13.09 -3.25
N ILE A 340 -0.31 12.46 -4.17
CA ILE A 340 -0.11 12.97 -5.53
C ILE A 340 -1.43 13.19 -6.26
N ARG A 341 -2.31 12.18 -6.26
CA ARG A 341 -3.64 12.30 -6.90
C ARG A 341 -4.43 13.48 -6.36
N HIS A 342 -4.52 13.62 -5.03
CA HIS A 342 -5.28 14.72 -4.42
C HIS A 342 -4.67 16.08 -4.74
N ARG A 343 -3.33 16.17 -4.79
CA ARG A 343 -2.66 17.43 -5.14
C ARG A 343 -2.90 17.80 -6.60
N LEU A 344 -2.74 16.87 -7.54
CA LEU A 344 -3.05 17.10 -8.95
C LEU A 344 -4.51 17.51 -9.18
N GLN A 345 -5.45 16.85 -8.49
CA GLN A 345 -6.86 17.19 -8.55
C GLN A 345 -7.14 18.60 -8.02
N ARG A 346 -6.55 18.98 -6.89
CA ARG A 346 -6.72 20.32 -6.29
C ARG A 346 -6.15 21.44 -7.15
N THR A 347 -5.10 21.16 -7.93
CA THR A 347 -4.47 22.13 -8.82
C THR A 347 -5.09 22.16 -10.21
N GLY A 348 -6.04 21.28 -10.52
CA GLY A 348 -6.61 21.15 -11.87
C GLY A 348 -5.62 20.66 -12.93
N ILE A 349 -4.48 20.09 -12.53
CA ILE A 349 -3.43 19.66 -13.47
C ILE A 349 -3.86 18.36 -14.15
N GLN A 350 -4.04 18.41 -15.47
CA GLN A 350 -4.27 17.24 -16.30
C GLN A 350 -2.94 16.52 -16.57
N ALA A 351 -2.59 15.59 -15.68
CA ALA A 351 -1.39 14.79 -15.81
C ALA A 351 -1.67 13.44 -16.48
N PRO A 352 -0.71 12.85 -17.22
CA PRO A 352 -0.90 11.56 -17.92
C PRO A 352 -1.27 10.38 -17.01
N THR A 353 -0.93 10.47 -15.73
CA THR A 353 -1.35 9.50 -14.70
C THR A 353 -1.55 10.19 -13.35
N THR A 354 -2.18 9.50 -12.40
CA THR A 354 -2.30 9.99 -11.01
C THR A 354 -1.24 9.39 -10.06
N GLY A 355 -0.27 8.64 -10.61
CA GLY A 355 0.72 7.90 -9.82
C GLY A 355 2.02 8.67 -9.61
N ALA A 356 2.80 8.30 -8.59
CA ALA A 356 4.10 8.92 -8.33
C ALA A 356 5.17 8.59 -9.38
N HIS A 357 4.99 7.52 -10.18
CA HIS A 357 6.00 7.10 -11.14
C HIS A 357 6.21 8.08 -12.30
N GLN A 358 5.22 8.94 -12.57
CA GLN A 358 5.34 9.97 -13.61
C GLN A 358 6.44 10.99 -13.34
N PHE A 359 6.75 11.30 -12.08
CA PHE A 359 7.83 12.22 -11.71
C PHE A 359 9.20 11.62 -12.05
N ARG A 360 9.33 10.31 -11.87
CA ARG A 360 10.53 9.59 -12.24
C ARG A 360 10.74 9.54 -13.76
N HIS A 361 9.65 9.34 -14.51
CA HIS A 361 9.70 9.47 -15.96
C HIS A 361 10.04 10.90 -16.38
N ALA A 362 9.47 11.91 -15.73
CA ALA A 362 9.78 13.32 -15.98
C ALA A 362 11.26 13.63 -15.76
N LEU A 363 11.85 13.13 -14.66
CA LEU A 363 13.28 13.29 -14.39
C LEU A 363 14.15 12.64 -15.49
N ALA A 364 13.87 11.39 -15.85
CA ALA A 364 14.59 10.73 -16.95
C ALA A 364 14.45 11.47 -18.28
N THR A 365 13.23 11.88 -18.65
CA THR A 365 12.98 12.63 -19.88
C THR A 365 13.71 13.97 -19.86
N GLN A 366 13.78 14.64 -18.71
CA GLN A 366 14.54 15.89 -18.57
C GLN A 366 16.05 15.64 -18.73
N MET A 367 16.60 14.62 -18.07
CA MET A 367 18.03 14.27 -18.19
C MET A 367 18.39 13.96 -19.64
N LEU A 368 17.58 13.16 -20.33
CA LEU A 368 17.77 12.81 -21.74
C LEU A 368 17.77 14.06 -22.64
N ARG A 369 16.84 15.00 -22.40
CA ARG A 369 16.81 16.29 -23.11
C ARG A 369 18.02 17.18 -22.86
N HIS A 370 18.75 16.96 -21.76
CA HIS A 370 20.00 17.67 -21.45
C HIS A 370 21.23 16.87 -21.88
N GLY A 371 21.06 15.83 -22.71
CA GLY A 371 22.15 15.05 -23.29
C GLY A 371 22.65 13.89 -22.42
N ALA A 372 22.00 13.58 -21.29
CA ALA A 372 22.39 12.43 -20.49
C ALA A 372 22.14 11.10 -21.22
N SER A 373 23.12 10.21 -21.18
CA SER A 373 23.03 8.86 -21.74
C SER A 373 22.03 7.98 -20.98
N LEU A 374 21.56 6.92 -21.63
CA LEU A 374 20.71 5.90 -20.97
C LEU A 374 21.43 5.17 -19.83
N ALA A 375 22.76 5.10 -19.86
CA ALA A 375 23.55 4.52 -18.78
C ALA A 375 23.45 5.40 -17.52
N GLU A 376 23.73 6.70 -17.66
CA GLU A 376 23.63 7.69 -16.57
C GLU A 376 22.21 7.78 -16.00
N ILE A 377 21.20 7.78 -16.88
CA ILE A 377 19.78 7.72 -16.44
C ILE A 377 19.52 6.44 -15.65
N GLY A 378 20.05 5.30 -16.11
CA GLY A 378 19.92 4.01 -15.44
C GLY A 378 20.52 4.02 -14.04
N GLU A 379 21.71 4.61 -13.88
CA GLU A 379 22.41 4.74 -12.61
C GLU A 379 21.69 5.68 -11.64
N ILE A 380 21.39 6.90 -12.07
CA ILE A 380 20.70 7.91 -11.24
C ILE A 380 19.33 7.41 -10.80
N LEU A 381 18.58 6.78 -11.72
CA LEU A 381 17.30 6.20 -11.37
C LEU A 381 17.45 4.88 -10.60
N ARG A 382 18.61 4.23 -10.61
CA ARG A 382 18.83 2.92 -9.96
C ARG A 382 17.97 1.83 -10.60
N HIS A 383 18.14 1.67 -11.90
CA HIS A 383 17.63 0.54 -12.66
C HIS A 383 18.58 -0.65 -12.54
N ARG A 384 18.03 -1.83 -12.21
CA ARG A 384 18.82 -3.06 -12.11
C ARG A 384 19.18 -3.65 -13.48
N SER A 385 18.44 -3.28 -14.52
CA SER A 385 18.62 -3.83 -15.87
C SER A 385 18.56 -2.68 -16.87
N PRO A 386 19.52 -2.61 -17.82
CA PRO A 386 19.51 -1.63 -18.90
C PRO A 386 18.20 -1.65 -19.70
N GLN A 387 17.57 -2.82 -19.84
CA GLN A 387 16.26 -2.99 -20.50
C GLN A 387 15.15 -2.13 -19.88
N THR A 388 15.26 -1.79 -18.58
CA THR A 388 14.30 -0.89 -17.93
C THR A 388 14.45 0.55 -18.39
N THR A 389 15.67 0.96 -18.74
CA THR A 389 15.97 2.33 -19.19
C THR A 389 15.68 2.52 -20.67
N THR A 390 15.68 1.45 -21.47
CA THR A 390 15.37 1.50 -22.91
C THR A 390 13.99 2.10 -23.21
N ILE A 391 13.08 2.18 -22.23
CA ILE A 391 11.80 2.87 -22.41
C ILE A 391 11.93 4.34 -22.78
N TYR A 392 13.05 4.97 -22.42
CA TYR A 392 13.28 6.37 -22.70
C TYR A 392 13.82 6.65 -24.11
N THR A 393 14.29 5.64 -24.86
CA THR A 393 14.68 5.84 -26.27
C THR A 393 13.54 6.43 -27.10
N LYS A 394 12.30 6.07 -26.75
CA LYS A 394 11.07 6.50 -27.43
C LYS A 394 10.76 7.99 -27.29
N VAL A 395 11.36 8.66 -26.33
CA VAL A 395 11.16 10.09 -26.08
C VAL A 395 12.38 10.93 -26.46
N ASP A 396 13.43 10.29 -26.98
CA ASP A 396 14.62 10.96 -27.50
C ASP A 396 14.42 11.33 -28.97
N LEU A 397 13.61 12.36 -29.23
CA LEU A 397 13.34 12.79 -30.59
C LEU A 397 14.60 13.30 -31.30
N GLN A 398 15.61 13.80 -30.58
CA GLN A 398 16.86 14.24 -31.18
C GLN A 398 17.67 13.05 -31.70
N ALA A 399 17.89 12.02 -30.88
CA ALA A 399 18.57 10.81 -31.33
C ALA A 399 17.77 10.03 -32.38
N LEU A 400 16.43 10.04 -32.30
CA LEU A 400 15.60 9.37 -33.30
C LEU A 400 15.65 10.08 -34.67
N ARG A 401 15.80 11.41 -34.70
CA ARG A 401 15.92 12.17 -35.96
C ARG A 401 17.17 11.80 -36.75
N THR A 402 18.29 11.47 -36.10
CA THR A 402 19.51 11.07 -36.80
C THR A 402 19.40 9.69 -37.45
N LEU A 403 18.41 8.88 -37.04
CA LEU A 403 18.12 7.57 -37.60
C LEU A 403 17.02 7.61 -38.67
N ALA A 404 16.37 8.76 -38.87
CA ALA A 404 15.33 8.92 -39.86
C ALA A 404 15.94 8.94 -41.26
N LEU A 405 15.46 8.06 -42.14
CA LEU A 405 15.81 8.10 -43.56
C LEU A 405 15.19 9.35 -44.22
N PRO A 406 15.85 9.92 -45.25
CA PRO A 406 15.28 11.01 -46.02
C PRO A 406 13.90 10.61 -46.57
N TRP A 407 12.94 11.53 -46.50
CA TRP A 407 11.61 11.30 -47.07
C TRP A 407 11.73 11.19 -48.60
N PRO A 408 11.28 10.09 -49.24
CA PRO A 408 11.49 9.86 -50.67
C PRO A 408 10.89 10.90 -51.62
N GLY A 409 10.03 11.81 -51.14
CA GLY A 409 9.39 12.87 -51.93
C GLY A 409 9.68 14.29 -51.47
N GLY A 410 10.71 14.51 -50.64
CA GLY A 410 10.99 15.79 -49.98
C GLY A 410 12.01 16.71 -50.66
N ALA A 411 12.48 16.34 -51.86
CA ALA A 411 13.35 17.20 -52.67
C ALA A 411 12.56 17.76 -53.86
N ARG A 412 12.12 19.02 -53.74
CA ARG A 412 12.10 20.00 -54.82
C ARG A 412 12.58 21.32 -54.27
#